data_AF-A0A7J2T9B0-F1
#
_entry.id   AF-A0A7J2T9B0-F1
#
_cell.length_a   1.000
_cell.length_b   1.000
_cell.length_c   1.000
_cell.angle_alpha   90.00
_cell.angle_beta   90.00
_cell.angle_gamma   90.00
#
_symmetry.space_group_name_H-M   'P 1'
#
loop_
_entity.id
_entity.type
_entity.pdbx_description
1 polymer ?
#
loop_
_entity_poly.entity_id
_entity_poly.type
_entity_poly.pdbx_seq_one_letter_code
_entity_poly.pdbx_strand_id
1 'polypeptide(L)'
;MKLMLMGLKVIISVTVFALIILISTFVVFHNIFNFCDSDPKIYVGVEFLYNGDINVCKELVNKVRGYTNLVVVGLSEDMEILSNVTLLDQVCDYLHNSGFHFIVQLTAVVKFSYNITDWVVSAMHKYGDSFLGVYYFDEPGGRQLDDESSRFVLEAQSWEEASSKYVYLLYVHIEPYLRTGVKLFTADYGLYWFDYQASYDVLLTEFGWNH
;
A
#
# COMPACT_ATOMS: atom_id res chain seq x y z
N MET A 1 4.89 -72.61 2.12
CA MET A 1 4.48 -71.53 3.06
C MET A 1 5.42 -70.31 3.04
N LYS A 2 6.75 -70.46 3.26
CA LYS A 2 7.70 -69.32 3.23
C LYS A 2 7.76 -68.53 1.91
N LEU A 3 7.75 -69.22 0.76
CA LEU A 3 7.76 -68.57 -0.57
C LEU A 3 6.52 -67.67 -0.80
N MET A 4 5.36 -68.14 -0.34
CA MET A 4 4.07 -67.46 -0.47
C MET A 4 4.00 -66.20 0.41
N LEU A 5 4.54 -66.28 1.64
CA LEU A 5 4.70 -65.12 2.51
C LEU A 5 5.69 -64.07 1.94
N MET A 6 6.72 -64.52 1.23
CA MET A 6 7.71 -63.62 0.62
C MET A 6 7.10 -62.84 -0.55
N GLY A 7 6.31 -63.52 -1.41
CA GLY A 7 5.58 -62.87 -2.50
C GLY A 7 4.56 -61.83 -2.01
N LEU A 8 3.83 -62.14 -0.92
CA LEU A 8 2.86 -61.21 -0.33
C LEU A 8 3.53 -59.94 0.22
N LYS A 9 4.69 -60.06 0.88
CA LYS A 9 5.44 -58.89 1.40
C LYS A 9 5.96 -57.97 0.29
N VAL A 10 6.37 -58.55 -0.84
CA VAL A 10 6.81 -57.78 -2.01
C VAL A 10 5.63 -57.02 -2.62
N ILE A 11 4.48 -57.69 -2.80
CA ILE A 11 3.27 -57.04 -3.31
C ILE A 11 2.84 -55.88 -2.40
N ILE A 12 2.81 -56.10 -1.09
CA ILE A 12 2.45 -55.04 -0.12
C ILE A 12 3.43 -53.86 -0.20
N SER A 13 4.74 -54.12 -0.28
CA SER A 13 5.75 -53.04 -0.37
C SER A 13 5.62 -52.24 -1.65
N VAL A 14 5.39 -52.90 -2.79
CA VAL A 14 5.18 -52.23 -4.08
C VAL A 14 3.91 -51.37 -4.06
N THR A 15 2.82 -51.90 -3.49
CA THR A 15 1.55 -51.15 -3.37
C THR A 15 1.69 -49.92 -2.46
N VAL A 16 2.36 -50.05 -1.32
CA VAL A 16 2.62 -48.92 -0.40
C VAL A 16 3.49 -47.87 -1.07
N PHE A 17 4.54 -48.29 -1.79
CA PHE A 17 5.41 -47.37 -2.51
C PHE A 17 4.68 -46.62 -3.63
N ALA A 18 3.84 -47.31 -4.40
CA ALA A 18 3.00 -46.69 -5.43
C ALA A 18 2.02 -45.66 -4.82
N LEU A 19 1.42 -45.97 -3.67
CA LEU A 19 0.54 -45.03 -2.95
C LEU A 19 1.29 -43.78 -2.46
N ILE A 20 2.51 -43.93 -1.95
CA ILE A 20 3.33 -42.78 -1.53
C ILE A 20 3.65 -41.88 -2.73
N ILE A 21 4.00 -42.46 -3.88
CA ILE A 21 4.23 -41.69 -5.11
C ILE A 21 2.94 -40.97 -5.55
N LEU A 22 1.80 -41.64 -5.51
CA LEU A 22 0.51 -41.06 -5.90
C LEU A 22 0.13 -39.88 -4.98
N ILE A 23 0.30 -40.04 -3.66
CA ILE A 23 -0.02 -39.00 -2.69
C ILE A 23 0.95 -37.83 -2.82
N SER A 24 2.26 -38.09 -2.94
CA SER A 24 3.26 -37.02 -3.08
C SER A 24 3.08 -36.24 -4.39
N THR A 25 2.78 -36.92 -5.50
CA THR A 25 2.46 -36.25 -6.77
C THR A 25 1.18 -35.44 -6.67
N PHE A 26 0.13 -35.94 -6.01
CA PHE A 26 -1.10 -35.17 -5.77
C PHE A 26 -0.86 -33.92 -4.91
N VAL A 27 -0.06 -34.03 -3.84
CA VAL A 27 0.29 -32.88 -2.98
C VAL A 27 1.12 -31.85 -3.75
N VAL A 28 2.11 -32.29 -4.53
CA VAL A 28 2.92 -31.38 -5.37
C VAL A 28 2.05 -30.72 -6.44
N PHE A 29 1.16 -31.47 -7.09
CA PHE A 29 0.26 -30.94 -8.11
C PHE A 29 -0.75 -29.94 -7.51
N HIS A 30 -1.36 -30.27 -6.37
CA HIS A 30 -2.25 -29.34 -5.66
C HIS A 30 -1.53 -28.05 -5.28
N ASN A 31 -0.31 -28.13 -4.73
CA ASN A 31 0.46 -26.94 -4.40
C ASN A 31 0.84 -26.14 -5.64
N ILE A 32 1.37 -26.77 -6.69
CA ILE A 32 1.79 -26.08 -7.94
C ILE A 32 0.60 -25.39 -8.62
N PHE A 33 -0.55 -26.05 -8.72
CA PHE A 33 -1.71 -25.50 -9.42
C PHE A 33 -2.53 -24.50 -8.59
N ASN A 34 -2.41 -24.51 -7.27
CA ASN A 34 -2.99 -23.48 -6.41
C ASN A 34 -2.13 -22.21 -6.29
N PHE A 35 -0.94 -22.15 -6.93
CA PHE A 35 -0.13 -20.92 -6.97
C PHE A 35 -0.68 -19.85 -7.93
N CYS A 36 -1.74 -20.15 -8.69
CA CYS A 36 -2.40 -19.18 -9.57
C CYS A 36 -3.83 -18.93 -9.11
N ASP A 37 -4.01 -18.36 -7.91
CA ASP A 37 -5.33 -17.97 -7.44
C ASP A 37 -5.32 -16.55 -6.85
N SER A 38 -4.98 -15.59 -7.70
CA SER A 38 -5.72 -14.33 -7.77
C SER A 38 -5.38 -13.66 -9.09
N ASP A 39 -6.39 -13.35 -9.89
CA ASP A 39 -6.22 -12.38 -10.97
C ASP A 39 -5.57 -11.12 -10.38
N PRO A 40 -4.58 -10.51 -11.07
CA PRO A 40 -3.94 -9.31 -10.55
C PRO A 40 -5.01 -8.26 -10.26
N LYS A 41 -5.08 -7.80 -9.00
CA LYS A 41 -6.00 -6.73 -8.60
C LYS A 41 -5.55 -5.45 -9.28
N ILE A 42 -6.31 -5.01 -10.30
CA ILE A 42 -6.10 -3.72 -10.95
C ILE A 42 -6.92 -2.67 -10.21
N TYR A 43 -6.25 -1.61 -9.77
CA TYR A 43 -6.89 -0.48 -9.13
C TYR A 43 -6.98 0.70 -10.09
N VAL A 44 -8.21 1.18 -10.31
CA VAL A 44 -8.49 2.38 -11.11
C VAL A 44 -9.36 3.27 -10.25
N GLY A 45 -8.93 4.52 -10.07
CA GLY A 45 -9.49 5.37 -9.05
C GLY A 45 -9.46 6.84 -9.36
N VAL A 46 -9.97 7.59 -8.39
CA VAL A 46 -9.97 9.04 -8.36
C VAL A 46 -9.39 9.50 -7.04
N GLU A 47 -8.70 10.62 -7.06
CA GLU A 47 -8.39 11.37 -5.86
C GLU A 47 -9.46 12.43 -5.64
N PHE A 48 -9.75 12.72 -4.38
CA PHE A 48 -10.50 13.92 -4.03
C PHE A 48 -9.96 14.53 -2.74
N LEU A 49 -10.04 15.86 -2.67
CA LEU A 49 -9.64 16.61 -1.50
C LEU A 49 -10.80 16.65 -0.50
N TYR A 50 -10.69 15.95 0.63
CA TYR A 50 -11.77 15.80 1.61
C TYR A 50 -11.97 17.07 2.44
N ASN A 51 -13.03 17.84 2.17
CA ASN A 51 -13.26 19.13 2.82
C ASN A 51 -13.90 19.07 4.23
N GLY A 52 -14.02 17.89 4.86
CA GLY A 52 -14.74 17.74 6.13
C GLY A 52 -16.22 17.37 6.00
N ASP A 53 -16.79 17.42 4.80
CA ASP A 53 -18.17 17.02 4.54
C ASP A 53 -18.25 15.63 3.90
N ILE A 54 -18.77 14.66 4.67
CA ILE A 54 -18.98 13.28 4.22
C ILE A 54 -19.90 13.18 2.99
N ASN A 55 -20.77 14.15 2.74
CA ASN A 55 -21.66 14.14 1.58
C ASN A 55 -20.88 14.25 0.27
N VAL A 56 -19.76 14.97 0.25
CA VAL A 56 -18.88 15.06 -0.92
C VAL A 56 -18.33 13.68 -1.30
N CYS A 57 -17.89 12.90 -0.30
CA CYS A 57 -17.44 11.52 -0.53
C CYS A 57 -18.58 10.63 -1.06
N LYS A 58 -19.79 10.73 -0.47
CA LYS A 58 -20.96 9.96 -0.91
C LYS A 58 -21.34 10.28 -2.35
N GLU A 59 -21.37 11.56 -2.73
CA GLU A 59 -21.67 12.00 -4.08
C GLU A 59 -20.63 11.49 -5.09
N LEU A 60 -19.34 11.60 -4.74
CA LEU A 60 -18.24 11.07 -5.55
C LEU A 60 -18.42 9.57 -5.79
N VAL A 61 -18.53 8.78 -4.71
CA VAL A 61 -18.72 7.32 -4.78
C VAL A 61 -19.92 6.95 -5.65
N ASN A 62 -21.06 7.60 -5.46
CA ASN A 62 -22.24 7.35 -6.27
C ASN A 62 -22.00 7.62 -7.77
N LYS A 63 -21.19 8.62 -8.10
CA LYS A 63 -20.84 8.98 -9.46
C LYS A 63 -19.81 8.03 -10.10
N VAL A 64 -18.86 7.50 -9.32
CA VAL A 64 -17.71 6.75 -9.85
C VAL A 64 -17.81 5.23 -9.71
N ARG A 65 -18.68 4.71 -8.83
CA ARG A 65 -18.83 3.27 -8.52
C ARG A 65 -19.10 2.34 -9.70
N GLY A 66 -19.47 2.87 -10.87
CA GLY A 66 -19.67 2.07 -12.08
C GLY A 66 -18.37 1.77 -12.85
N TYR A 67 -17.28 2.49 -12.56
CA TYR A 67 -16.04 2.42 -13.36
C TYR A 67 -14.75 2.63 -12.55
N THR A 68 -14.83 2.82 -11.23
CA THR A 68 -13.67 2.85 -10.34
C THR A 68 -13.85 1.91 -9.17
N ASN A 69 -12.73 1.49 -8.58
CA ASN A 69 -12.67 0.66 -7.38
C ASN A 69 -11.68 1.20 -6.32
N LEU A 70 -10.99 2.31 -6.63
CA LEU A 70 -10.03 2.97 -5.76
C LEU A 70 -10.43 4.43 -5.53
N VAL A 71 -10.27 4.91 -4.30
CA VAL A 71 -10.34 6.34 -3.94
C VAL A 71 -9.09 6.73 -3.16
N VAL A 72 -8.41 7.79 -3.59
CA VAL A 72 -7.37 8.45 -2.78
C VAL A 72 -8.03 9.59 -2.01
N VAL A 73 -7.93 9.54 -0.68
CA VAL A 73 -8.48 10.57 0.22
C VAL A 73 -7.38 11.61 0.43
N GLY A 74 -7.45 12.70 -0.33
CA GLY A 74 -6.55 13.85 -0.21
C GLY A 74 -6.89 14.69 1.02
N LEU A 75 -5.86 15.15 1.75
CA LEU A 75 -6.00 15.98 2.95
C LEU A 75 -5.19 17.27 2.79
N SER A 76 -5.79 18.42 3.13
CA SER A 76 -5.13 19.74 3.13
C SER A 76 -4.79 20.20 4.56
N GLU A 77 -3.84 21.13 4.65
CA GLU A 77 -3.22 21.60 5.88
C GLU A 77 -4.17 22.34 6.83
N ASP A 78 -5.30 22.85 6.33
CA ASP A 78 -6.26 23.64 7.10
C ASP A 78 -7.55 22.85 7.46
N MET A 79 -7.53 21.52 7.28
CA MET A 79 -8.73 20.71 7.43
C MET A 79 -8.97 20.25 8.86
N GLU A 80 -10.25 20.26 9.28
CA GLU A 80 -10.68 19.81 10.60
C GLU A 80 -10.25 18.36 10.92
N ILE A 81 -10.11 17.53 9.88
CA ILE A 81 -9.65 16.14 9.96
C ILE A 81 -8.28 15.96 10.62
N LEU A 82 -7.41 16.98 10.57
CA LEU A 82 -6.14 17.00 11.28
C LEU A 82 -6.35 17.04 12.80
N SER A 83 -7.47 17.59 13.24
CA SER A 83 -7.85 17.70 14.65
C SER A 83 -8.94 16.72 15.10
N ASN A 84 -9.61 16.04 14.15
CA ASN A 84 -10.81 15.26 14.39
C ASN A 84 -10.73 13.90 13.67
N VAL A 85 -10.22 12.89 14.39
CA VAL A 85 -10.08 11.51 13.88
C VAL A 85 -11.42 10.89 13.46
N THR A 86 -12.54 11.31 14.07
CA THR A 86 -13.86 10.78 13.73
C THR A 86 -14.27 11.13 12.30
N LEU A 87 -13.86 12.29 11.77
CA LEU A 87 -14.13 12.64 10.37
C LEU A 87 -13.37 11.73 9.39
N LEU A 88 -12.12 11.40 9.73
CA LEU A 88 -11.32 10.45 8.95
C LEU A 88 -11.90 9.04 9.00
N ASP A 89 -12.35 8.60 10.18
CA ASP A 89 -13.03 7.31 10.31
C ASP A 89 -14.34 7.27 9.52
N GLN A 90 -15.15 8.33 9.56
CA GLN A 90 -16.41 8.38 8.83
C GLN A 90 -16.23 8.21 7.31
N VAL A 91 -15.21 8.87 6.74
CA VAL A 91 -14.94 8.75 5.30
C VAL A 91 -14.39 7.37 4.94
N CYS A 92 -13.45 6.83 5.74
CA CYS A 92 -12.89 5.50 5.52
C CYS A 92 -13.94 4.38 5.70
N ASP A 93 -14.79 4.50 6.73
CA ASP A 93 -15.91 3.59 6.97
C ASP A 93 -16.87 3.56 5.78
N TYR A 94 -17.19 4.74 5.23
CA TYR A 94 -18.09 4.79 4.07
C TYR A 94 -17.47 4.15 2.83
N LEU A 95 -16.20 4.40 2.55
CA LEU A 95 -15.48 3.78 1.41
C LEU A 95 -15.42 2.26 1.55
N HIS A 96 -15.01 1.77 2.72
CA HIS A 96 -14.97 0.34 3.03
C HIS A 96 -16.34 -0.33 2.87
N ASN A 97 -17.38 0.24 3.48
CA ASN A 97 -18.75 -0.30 3.40
C ASN A 97 -19.34 -0.23 1.99
N SER A 98 -18.82 0.66 1.13
CA SER A 98 -19.21 0.78 -0.28
C SER A 98 -18.42 -0.17 -1.20
N GLY A 99 -17.50 -0.98 -0.66
CA GLY A 99 -16.70 -1.94 -1.41
C GLY A 99 -15.51 -1.31 -2.16
N PHE A 100 -15.11 -0.10 -1.79
CA PHE A 100 -13.95 0.57 -2.38
C PHE A 100 -12.68 0.21 -1.63
N HIS A 101 -11.58 0.16 -2.39
CA HIS A 101 -10.24 0.28 -1.84
C HIS A 101 -9.85 1.74 -1.72
N PHE A 102 -8.99 2.07 -0.78
CA PHE A 102 -8.58 3.44 -0.56
C PHE A 102 -7.16 3.59 -0.05
N ILE A 103 -6.58 4.74 -0.40
CA ILE A 103 -5.31 5.26 0.08
C ILE A 103 -5.62 6.58 0.79
N VAL A 104 -4.93 6.88 1.89
CA VAL A 104 -5.12 8.15 2.60
C VAL A 104 -3.87 8.99 2.47
N GLN A 105 -4.00 10.21 1.95
CA GLN A 105 -2.92 11.19 1.94
C GLN A 105 -2.68 11.68 3.35
N LEU A 106 -1.49 11.47 3.89
CA LEU A 106 -1.11 11.96 5.21
C LEU A 106 0.02 12.97 5.10
N THR A 107 0.04 13.87 6.07
CA THR A 107 1.06 14.90 6.24
C THR A 107 1.92 14.60 7.48
N ALA A 108 2.81 15.52 7.84
CA ALA A 108 3.69 15.39 9.00
C ALA A 108 2.90 15.10 10.28
N VAL A 109 3.42 14.18 11.10
CA VAL A 109 2.80 13.73 12.36
C VAL A 109 2.43 14.91 13.26
N VAL A 110 3.27 15.95 13.28
CA VAL A 110 3.07 17.16 14.10
C VAL A 110 1.86 18.01 13.71
N LYS A 111 1.25 17.80 12.55
CA LYS A 111 0.04 18.52 12.13
C LYS A 111 -1.24 17.91 12.73
N PHE A 112 -1.18 16.66 13.19
CA PHE A 112 -2.34 15.99 13.76
C PHE A 112 -2.44 16.23 15.28
N SER A 113 -3.65 16.48 15.78
CA SER A 113 -3.91 16.61 17.24
C SER A 113 -3.93 15.25 17.94
N TYR A 114 -3.91 14.17 17.18
CA TYR A 114 -3.92 12.77 17.62
C TYR A 114 -2.73 12.02 17.03
N ASN A 115 -2.40 10.87 17.60
CA ASN A 115 -1.34 10.04 17.06
C ASN A 115 -1.79 9.39 15.74
N ILE A 116 -1.41 10.01 14.63
CA ILE A 116 -1.77 9.52 13.30
C ILE A 116 -1.16 8.14 12.99
N THR A 117 -0.01 7.80 13.57
CA THR A 117 0.59 6.46 13.37
C THR A 117 -0.18 5.36 14.09
N ASP A 118 -0.72 5.64 15.28
CA ASP A 118 -1.64 4.71 15.98
C ASP A 118 -2.94 4.54 15.18
N TRP A 119 -3.43 5.62 14.56
CA TRP A 119 -4.58 5.55 13.66
C TRP A 119 -4.27 4.67 12.44
N VAL A 120 -3.11 4.81 11.80
CA VAL A 120 -2.71 3.95 10.67
C VAL A 120 -2.72 2.48 11.05
N VAL A 121 -2.12 2.12 12.19
CA VAL A 121 -2.14 0.73 12.70
C VAL A 121 -3.58 0.26 12.90
N SER A 122 -4.42 1.09 13.51
CA SER A 122 -5.84 0.78 13.74
C SER A 122 -6.61 0.61 12.42
N ALA A 123 -6.33 1.44 11.41
CA ALA A 123 -6.94 1.40 10.09
C ALA A 123 -6.56 0.12 9.34
N MET A 124 -5.29 -0.29 9.39
CA MET A 124 -4.84 -1.57 8.83
C MET A 124 -5.60 -2.76 9.42
N HIS A 125 -5.81 -2.77 10.73
CA HIS A 125 -6.59 -3.82 11.40
C HIS A 125 -8.10 -3.75 11.08
N LYS A 126 -8.67 -2.54 11.04
CA LYS A 126 -10.11 -2.31 10.86
C LYS A 126 -10.57 -2.60 9.43
N TYR A 127 -9.82 -2.14 8.43
CA TYR A 127 -10.25 -2.15 7.04
C TYR A 127 -9.61 -3.25 6.20
N GLY A 128 -8.56 -3.89 6.71
CA GLY A 128 -7.83 -4.98 6.03
C GLY A 128 -7.47 -4.61 4.59
N ASP A 129 -7.82 -5.48 3.65
CA ASP A 129 -7.55 -5.32 2.22
C ASP A 129 -8.14 -4.05 1.59
N SER A 130 -9.13 -3.40 2.21
CA SER A 130 -9.69 -2.15 1.67
C SER A 130 -8.73 -0.97 1.84
N PHE A 131 -7.95 -0.93 2.92
CA PHE A 131 -6.96 0.12 3.14
C PHE A 131 -5.62 -0.28 2.51
N LEU A 132 -5.30 0.32 1.36
CA LEU A 132 -4.11 -0.06 0.59
C LEU A 132 -2.82 0.55 1.15
N GLY A 133 -2.92 1.70 1.82
CA GLY A 133 -1.79 2.33 2.49
C GLY A 133 -1.90 3.84 2.61
N VAL A 134 -0.76 4.47 2.87
CA VAL A 134 -0.64 5.92 3.07
C VAL A 134 0.06 6.53 1.87
N TYR A 135 -0.55 7.57 1.30
CA TYR A 135 0.13 8.46 0.37
C TYR A 135 0.84 9.54 1.19
N TYR A 136 2.17 9.51 1.25
CA TYR A 136 2.94 10.43 2.07
C TYR A 136 3.86 11.27 1.20
N PHE A 137 3.78 12.59 1.39
CA PHE A 137 4.55 13.60 0.68
C PHE A 137 4.35 13.57 -0.84
N ASP A 138 3.67 14.60 -1.33
CA ASP A 138 3.36 14.79 -2.74
C ASP A 138 4.56 15.37 -3.49
N GLU A 139 4.98 14.72 -4.59
CA GLU A 139 6.02 15.19 -5.52
C GLU A 139 7.36 15.61 -4.86
N PRO A 140 7.95 14.83 -3.94
CA PRO A 140 9.14 15.25 -3.19
C PRO A 140 10.33 15.64 -4.09
N GLY A 141 10.53 14.90 -5.17
CA GLY A 141 11.59 15.08 -6.15
C GLY A 141 11.30 16.21 -7.12
N GLY A 142 10.06 16.30 -7.60
CA GLY A 142 9.57 17.43 -8.35
C GLY A 142 9.79 18.77 -7.62
N ARG A 143 9.32 18.87 -6.38
CA ARG A 143 9.54 20.04 -5.51
C ARG A 143 11.02 20.40 -5.34
N GLN A 144 11.90 19.40 -5.30
CA GLN A 144 13.34 19.61 -5.24
C GLN A 144 13.91 20.19 -6.53
N LEU A 145 13.38 19.79 -7.69
CA LEU A 145 13.79 20.28 -9.01
C LEU A 145 13.22 21.66 -9.34
N ASP A 146 12.00 21.94 -8.88
CA ASP A 146 11.29 23.22 -9.09
C ASP A 146 11.72 24.34 -8.15
N ASP A 147 12.71 24.08 -7.29
CA ASP A 147 13.20 25.03 -6.27
C ASP A 147 12.09 25.51 -5.32
N GLU A 148 11.11 24.63 -5.04
CA GLU A 148 10.00 24.96 -4.16
C GLU A 148 10.45 25.20 -2.71
N SER A 149 9.66 25.97 -1.95
CA SER A 149 9.94 26.24 -0.53
C SER A 149 9.88 24.99 0.36
N SER A 150 9.20 23.94 -0.10
CA SER A 150 9.03 22.66 0.59
C SER A 150 10.09 21.62 0.24
N ARG A 151 11.10 21.97 -0.58
CA ARG A 151 12.20 21.06 -0.93
C ARG A 151 13.01 20.63 0.30
N PHE A 152 13.54 19.41 0.27
CA PHE A 152 14.33 18.85 1.37
C PHE A 152 15.75 19.43 1.45
N VAL A 153 16.44 19.52 0.31
CA VAL A 153 17.84 19.94 0.25
C VAL A 153 17.92 21.37 -0.26
N LEU A 154 18.24 22.28 0.66
CA LEU A 154 18.46 23.70 0.32
C LEU A 154 19.86 23.91 -0.29
N GLU A 155 20.88 23.26 0.28
CA GLU A 155 22.27 23.42 -0.12
C GLU A 155 23.07 22.12 0.04
N ALA A 156 23.99 21.89 -0.89
CA ALA A 156 24.98 20.82 -0.87
C ALA A 156 26.24 21.24 -1.63
N GLN A 157 27.40 20.74 -1.23
CA GLN A 157 28.69 21.05 -1.85
C GLN A 157 29.03 20.09 -3.01
N SER A 158 28.27 19.01 -3.16
CA SER A 158 28.43 18.01 -4.22
C SER A 158 27.12 17.27 -4.49
N TRP A 159 27.04 16.58 -5.63
CA TRP A 159 25.89 15.73 -5.96
C TRP A 159 25.71 14.55 -5.00
N GLU A 160 26.82 14.01 -4.48
CA GLU A 160 26.81 12.89 -3.55
C GLU A 160 26.29 13.31 -2.17
N GLU A 161 26.66 14.52 -1.73
CA GLU A 161 26.07 15.13 -0.53
C GLU A 161 24.58 15.47 -0.75
N ALA A 162 24.22 16.02 -1.91
CA ALA A 162 22.84 16.39 -2.22
C ALA A 162 21.92 15.16 -2.20
N SER A 163 22.30 14.10 -2.91
CA SER A 163 21.54 12.85 -2.96
C SER A 163 21.45 12.17 -1.60
N SER A 164 22.55 12.10 -0.84
CA SER A 164 22.54 11.51 0.50
C SER A 164 21.65 12.28 1.47
N LYS A 165 21.70 13.62 1.44
CA LYS A 165 20.80 14.48 2.23
C LYS A 165 19.34 14.29 1.83
N TYR A 166 19.06 14.27 0.53
CA TYR A 166 17.70 14.11 0.02
C TYR A 166 17.08 12.79 0.51
N VAL A 167 17.77 11.66 0.29
CA VAL A 167 17.29 10.34 0.74
C VAL A 167 17.12 10.29 2.26
N TYR A 168 18.09 10.82 3.02
CA TYR A 168 18.01 10.82 4.49
C TYR A 168 16.84 11.64 5.01
N LEU A 169 16.64 12.85 4.48
CA LEU A 169 15.56 13.73 4.92
C LEU A 169 14.20 13.13 4.55
N LEU A 170 14.06 12.59 3.34
CA LEU A 170 12.85 11.91 2.91
C LEU A 170 12.55 10.71 3.82
N TYR A 171 13.55 9.88 4.12
CA TYR A 171 13.42 8.74 5.04
C TYR A 171 12.94 9.18 6.44
N VAL A 172 13.53 10.22 7.03
CA VAL A 172 13.16 10.70 8.38
C VAL A 172 11.68 11.06 8.48
N HIS A 173 11.10 11.59 7.40
CA HIS A 173 9.68 11.95 7.36
C HIS A 173 8.75 10.73 7.31
N ILE A 174 9.17 9.64 6.66
CA ILE A 174 8.35 8.43 6.52
C ILE A 174 8.63 7.34 7.55
N GLU A 175 9.75 7.45 8.27
CA GLU A 175 10.21 6.49 9.27
C GLU A 175 9.14 6.07 10.31
N PRO A 176 8.29 6.98 10.84
CA PRO A 176 7.23 6.59 11.76
C PRO A 176 6.22 5.62 11.15
N TYR A 177 5.95 5.74 9.84
CA TYR A 177 5.00 4.89 9.13
C TYR A 177 5.62 3.56 8.70
N LEU A 178 6.91 3.55 8.34
CA LEU A 178 7.64 2.30 8.04
C LEU A 178 7.54 1.30 9.20
N ARG A 179 7.60 1.78 10.44
CA ARG A 179 7.46 0.96 11.65
C ARG A 179 6.08 0.33 11.83
N THR A 180 5.05 0.86 11.18
CA THR A 180 3.70 0.30 11.20
C THR A 180 3.52 -0.88 10.24
N GLY A 181 4.40 -1.00 9.24
CA GLY A 181 4.25 -1.96 8.15
C GLY A 181 3.19 -1.58 7.12
N VAL A 182 2.66 -0.35 7.18
CA VAL A 182 1.78 0.18 6.13
C VAL A 182 2.56 0.36 4.83
N LYS A 183 1.91 0.15 3.70
CA LYS A 183 2.48 0.51 2.41
C LYS A 183 2.53 2.03 2.25
N LEU A 184 3.65 2.52 1.78
CA LEU A 184 3.87 3.92 1.49
C LEU A 184 3.82 4.20 -0.01
N PHE A 185 2.97 5.14 -0.36
CA PHE A 185 2.77 5.66 -1.70
C PHE A 185 3.32 7.08 -1.76
N THR A 186 3.87 7.46 -2.90
CA THR A 186 4.10 8.85 -3.29
C THR A 186 3.87 8.96 -4.80
N ALA A 187 3.62 10.15 -5.31
CA ALA A 187 3.69 10.44 -6.72
C ALA A 187 4.85 11.39 -6.95
N ASP A 188 5.50 11.26 -8.09
CA ASP A 188 6.58 12.14 -8.48
C ASP A 188 6.67 12.20 -10.01
N TYR A 189 7.35 13.22 -10.51
CA TYR A 189 7.76 13.35 -11.92
C TYR A 189 9.30 13.39 -12.08
N GLY A 190 10.06 13.41 -10.99
CA GLY A 190 11.52 13.41 -10.99
C GLY A 190 12.12 12.57 -9.87
N LEU A 191 13.42 12.29 -9.94
CA LEU A 191 14.19 11.70 -8.83
C LEU A 191 13.70 10.34 -8.26
N TYR A 192 12.83 9.62 -8.97
CA TYR A 192 12.22 8.32 -8.62
C TYR A 192 13.09 7.32 -7.87
N TRP A 193 14.35 7.18 -8.30
CA TRP A 193 15.29 6.25 -7.68
C TRP A 193 15.53 6.57 -6.20
N PHE A 194 15.57 7.86 -5.86
CA PHE A 194 15.81 8.32 -4.51
C PHE A 194 14.61 8.11 -3.58
N ASP A 195 13.38 8.09 -4.11
CA ASP A 195 12.20 7.75 -3.33
C ASP A 195 12.21 6.27 -2.93
N TYR A 196 12.58 5.38 -3.87
CA TYR A 196 12.83 3.97 -3.55
C TYR A 196 13.97 3.80 -2.53
N GLN A 197 15.05 4.57 -2.66
CA GLN A 197 16.14 4.55 -1.66
C GLN A 197 15.69 5.06 -0.28
N ALA A 198 14.70 5.95 -0.23
CA ALA A 198 14.11 6.42 1.01
C ALA A 198 13.14 5.41 1.64
N SER A 199 12.77 4.32 0.93
CA SER A 199 11.88 3.23 1.35
C SER A 199 10.39 3.40 1.03
N TYR A 200 10.02 4.17 -0.01
CA TYR A 200 8.65 4.08 -0.55
C TYR A 200 8.40 2.72 -1.20
N ASP A 201 7.20 2.18 -1.02
CA ASP A 201 6.79 0.90 -1.62
C ASP A 201 6.24 1.09 -3.04
N VAL A 202 5.51 2.18 -3.26
CA VAL A 202 4.81 2.47 -4.50
C VAL A 202 5.06 3.89 -4.94
N LEU A 203 5.53 4.04 -6.17
CA LEU A 203 5.71 5.32 -6.83
C LEU A 203 4.69 5.44 -7.95
N LEU A 204 3.82 6.43 -7.86
CA LEU A 204 2.85 6.76 -8.89
C LEU A 204 3.51 7.72 -9.89
N THR A 205 3.39 7.42 -11.18
CA THR A 205 3.83 8.33 -12.23
C THR A 205 2.72 9.33 -12.53
N GLU A 206 3.08 10.60 -12.57
CA GLU A 206 2.17 11.67 -12.93
C GLU A 206 2.12 11.88 -14.43
N PHE A 207 0.91 11.96 -14.97
CA PHE A 207 0.65 12.22 -16.38
C PHE A 207 -0.22 13.47 -16.50
N GLY A 208 0.39 14.65 -16.36
CA GLY A 208 -0.28 15.94 -16.40
C GLY A 208 0.46 16.99 -15.58
N TRP A 209 0.00 18.25 -15.62
CA TRP A 209 0.49 19.32 -14.76
C TRP A 209 -0.63 19.81 -13.84
N ASN A 210 -0.26 20.25 -12.64
CA ASN A 210 -1.11 21.08 -11.78
C ASN A 210 -1.39 22.42 -12.51
N HIS A 211 -2.55 22.51 -13.19
CA HIS A 211 -3.00 23.69 -13.92
C HIS A 211 -3.89 24.60 -13.08
#